data_AF-A0A357CXC9-F1
#
_entry.id   AF-A0A357CXC9-F1
#
_cell.length_a   1.000
_cell.length_b   1.000
_cell.length_c   1.000
_cell.angle_alpha   90.00
_cell.angle_beta   90.00
_cell.angle_gamma   90.00
#
_symmetry.space_group_name_H-M   'P 1'
#
loop_
_entity.id
_entity.type
_entity.pdbx_description
1 polymer ?
#
loop_
_entity_poly.entity_id
_entity_poly.type
_entity_poly.pdbx_seq_one_letter_code
_entity_poly.pdbx_strand_id
1 'polypeptide(L)'
;TVFMNSSVKQAQKDGATVEDISAGLSVSVVKNAIYKVIRANSASDLGENIVTQGGTFLNDSVLRSFELEIGHNVIRPQIAELMGAFGAALHARSLNLPQSSILTPDELNRFTHTSKSVNCNGCTNRCFLTINSFQNGERYVSGYKCERGAGNGDAVSSEVLPNLFHYKREKIAGLSHISGKRGRIGIPLALGMYEMAPFWTEIFSKLGFEVVLSGFASRKLSSKGQYSIPSDTACYPAKIMHGHIEELIEREVDVIFYPCLTYNFDEKTGSNHYNCPVVAYYSELLAGNMDSLKKTKFLYPYLFINKPKELAKGLYKCFFDDYGIKLTEIRRAVDAGYVAYDKWMQDIRAKGL
;
A
#
# COMPACT_ATOMS: atom_id res chain seq x y z
N THR A 1 -9.20 0.50 -8.25
CA THR A 1 -10.55 -0.13 -8.20
C THR A 1 -11.47 0.45 -7.14
N VAL A 2 -10.99 1.00 -6.02
CA VAL A 2 -11.86 1.63 -4.98
C VAL A 2 -12.72 2.78 -5.56
N PHE A 3 -12.13 3.68 -6.33
CA PHE A 3 -12.87 4.80 -6.94
C PHE A 3 -13.88 4.37 -8.01
N MET A 4 -13.59 3.30 -8.75
CA MET A 4 -14.46 2.80 -9.81
C MET A 4 -15.78 2.28 -9.24
N ASN A 5 -15.74 1.56 -8.11
CA ASN A 5 -16.94 1.11 -7.41
C ASN A 5 -17.78 2.28 -6.88
N SER A 6 -17.14 3.35 -6.40
CA SER A 6 -17.85 4.57 -5.98
C SER A 6 -18.52 5.26 -7.17
N SER A 7 -17.83 5.39 -8.31
CA SER A 7 -18.40 5.97 -9.53
C SER A 7 -19.55 5.16 -10.10
N VAL A 8 -19.47 3.83 -10.08
CA VAL A 8 -20.59 2.95 -10.50
C VAL A 8 -21.80 3.17 -9.60
N LYS A 9 -21.61 3.17 -8.28
CA LYS A 9 -22.73 3.43 -7.33
C LYS A 9 -23.33 4.82 -7.52
N GLN A 10 -22.52 5.82 -7.83
CA GLN A 10 -23.01 7.17 -8.07
C GLN A 10 -23.81 7.23 -9.38
N ALA A 11 -23.29 6.67 -10.48
CA ALA A 11 -24.01 6.61 -11.75
C ALA A 11 -25.37 5.89 -11.62
N GLN A 12 -25.44 4.81 -10.84
CA GLN A 12 -26.71 4.16 -10.52
C GLN A 12 -27.69 5.07 -9.78
N LYS A 13 -27.21 5.85 -8.79
CA LYS A 13 -28.03 6.83 -8.07
C LYS A 13 -28.53 7.95 -8.99
N ASP A 14 -27.70 8.35 -9.94
CA ASP A 14 -28.01 9.40 -10.92
C ASP A 14 -28.93 8.91 -12.05
N GLY A 15 -29.38 7.64 -11.99
CA GLY A 15 -30.33 7.06 -12.93
C GLY A 15 -29.72 6.55 -14.23
N ALA A 16 -28.39 6.39 -14.30
CA ALA A 16 -27.75 5.79 -15.46
C ALA A 16 -28.20 4.33 -15.64
N THR A 17 -28.43 3.94 -16.89
CA THR A 17 -28.86 2.59 -17.23
C THR A 17 -27.73 1.57 -17.02
N VAL A 18 -28.06 0.28 -16.96
CA VAL A 18 -27.05 -0.77 -16.83
C VAL A 18 -26.15 -0.81 -18.08
N GLU A 19 -26.73 -0.53 -19.24
CA GLU A 19 -26.09 -0.43 -20.53
C GLU A 19 -25.05 0.70 -20.54
N ASP A 20 -25.42 1.91 -20.09
CA ASP A 20 -24.51 3.06 -20.00
C ASP A 20 -23.34 2.79 -19.04
N ILE A 21 -23.64 2.19 -17.89
CA ILE A 21 -22.62 1.82 -16.91
C ILE A 21 -21.67 0.77 -17.51
N SER A 22 -22.19 -0.27 -18.16
CA SER A 22 -21.39 -1.33 -18.79
C SER A 22 -20.48 -0.79 -19.90
N ALA A 23 -21.01 0.10 -20.76
CA ALA A 23 -20.25 0.78 -21.80
C ALA A 23 -19.16 1.66 -21.19
N GLY A 24 -19.48 2.46 -20.16
CA GLY A 24 -18.53 3.30 -19.45
C GLY A 24 -17.39 2.52 -18.79
N LEU A 25 -17.70 1.34 -18.23
CA LEU A 25 -16.68 0.43 -17.68
C LEU A 25 -15.77 -0.12 -18.78
N SER A 26 -16.34 -0.53 -19.91
CA SER A 26 -15.57 -1.07 -21.06
C SER A 26 -14.60 -0.02 -21.61
N VAL A 27 -15.07 1.21 -21.82
CA VAL A 27 -14.25 2.34 -22.24
C VAL A 27 -13.16 2.65 -21.20
N SER A 28 -13.50 2.63 -19.91
CA SER A 28 -12.54 2.90 -18.83
C SER A 28 -11.41 1.86 -18.78
N VAL A 29 -11.73 0.58 -18.99
CA VAL A 29 -10.73 -0.51 -19.07
C VAL A 29 -9.79 -0.30 -20.26
N VAL A 30 -10.35 -0.01 -21.45
CA VAL A 30 -9.58 0.26 -22.66
C VAL A 30 -8.65 1.47 -22.50
N LYS A 31 -9.17 2.61 -22.03
CA LYS A 31 -8.38 3.82 -21.80
C LYS A 31 -7.28 3.61 -20.78
N ASN A 32 -7.54 2.82 -19.74
CA ASN A 32 -6.52 2.47 -18.76
C ASN A 32 -5.38 1.66 -19.41
N ALA A 33 -5.73 0.65 -20.21
CA ALA A 33 -4.75 -0.18 -20.90
C ALA A 33 -3.88 0.65 -21.86
N ILE A 34 -4.49 1.46 -22.72
CA ILE A 34 -3.77 2.24 -23.73
C ILE A 34 -2.90 3.33 -23.07
N TYR A 35 -3.48 4.20 -22.25
CA TYR A 35 -2.80 5.43 -21.84
C TYR A 35 -2.00 5.29 -20.54
N LYS A 36 -2.31 4.32 -19.68
CA LYS A 36 -1.63 4.16 -18.37
C LYS A 36 -0.67 2.97 -18.35
N VAL A 37 -1.06 1.86 -18.97
CA VAL A 37 -0.24 0.64 -19.00
C VAL A 37 0.73 0.67 -20.18
N ILE A 38 0.21 0.75 -21.40
CA ILE A 38 1.03 0.82 -22.62
C ILE A 38 1.71 2.19 -22.72
N ARG A 39 1.05 3.24 -22.23
CA ARG A 39 1.51 4.64 -22.29
C ARG A 39 1.72 5.14 -23.73
N ALA A 40 0.85 4.70 -24.63
CA ALA A 40 0.77 5.28 -25.97
C ALA A 40 0.34 6.75 -25.84
N ASN A 41 1.03 7.67 -26.52
CA ASN A 41 0.65 9.08 -26.56
C ASN A 41 -0.49 9.32 -27.57
N SER A 42 -0.60 8.43 -28.56
CA SER A 42 -1.61 8.47 -29.60
C SER A 42 -2.01 7.07 -30.07
N ALA A 43 -3.17 6.95 -30.71
CA ALA A 43 -3.58 5.70 -31.35
C ALA A 43 -2.58 5.25 -32.44
N SER A 44 -1.94 6.19 -33.14
CA SER A 44 -0.92 5.88 -34.17
C SER A 44 0.34 5.24 -33.59
N ASP A 45 0.64 5.43 -32.31
CA ASP A 45 1.79 4.79 -31.65
C ASP A 45 1.62 3.26 -31.55
N LEU A 46 0.37 2.76 -31.64
CA LEU A 46 0.05 1.33 -31.58
C LEU A 46 0.23 0.62 -32.93
N GLY A 47 0.47 1.37 -34.01
CA GLY A 47 0.58 0.86 -35.38
C GLY A 47 -0.78 0.61 -36.05
N GLU A 48 -0.73 0.27 -37.34
CA GLU A 48 -1.93 0.09 -38.18
C GLU A 48 -2.53 -1.32 -38.07
N ASN A 49 -1.71 -2.33 -37.80
CA ASN A 49 -2.12 -3.73 -37.76
C ASN A 49 -2.23 -4.22 -36.32
N ILE A 50 -3.41 -4.04 -35.73
CA ILE A 50 -3.64 -4.35 -34.32
C ILE A 50 -4.35 -5.69 -34.19
N VAL A 51 -3.73 -6.61 -33.45
CA VAL A 51 -4.32 -7.91 -33.11
C VAL A 51 -4.59 -7.96 -31.61
N THR A 52 -5.83 -8.25 -31.22
CA THR A 52 -6.21 -8.38 -29.80
C THR A 52 -6.38 -9.84 -29.41
N GLN A 53 -5.89 -10.19 -28.22
CA GLN A 53 -5.82 -11.58 -27.73
C GLN A 53 -6.08 -11.62 -26.22
N GLY A 54 -6.42 -12.80 -25.71
CA GLY A 54 -6.73 -13.06 -24.30
C GLY A 54 -8.22 -12.97 -23.98
N GLY A 55 -8.61 -13.54 -22.84
CA GLY A 55 -10.02 -13.70 -22.46
C GLY A 55 -10.81 -12.40 -22.31
N THR A 56 -10.14 -11.27 -22.06
CA THR A 56 -10.79 -9.95 -22.00
C THR A 56 -11.45 -9.56 -23.32
N PHE A 57 -10.84 -9.94 -24.46
CA PHE A 57 -11.36 -9.63 -25.79
C PHE A 57 -12.45 -10.61 -26.26
N LEU A 58 -12.83 -11.59 -25.45
CA LEU A 58 -14.10 -12.32 -25.65
C LEU A 58 -15.32 -11.42 -25.40
N ASN A 59 -15.14 -10.31 -24.67
CA ASN A 59 -16.20 -9.34 -24.46
C ASN A 59 -16.27 -8.37 -25.64
N ASP A 60 -17.34 -8.46 -26.43
CA ASP A 60 -17.57 -7.62 -27.60
C ASP A 60 -17.62 -6.12 -27.27
N SER A 61 -18.13 -5.75 -26.08
CA SER A 61 -18.15 -4.35 -25.63
C SER A 61 -16.73 -3.80 -25.43
N VAL A 62 -15.80 -4.62 -24.92
CA VAL A 62 -14.40 -4.21 -24.75
C VAL A 62 -13.69 -4.11 -26.10
N LEU A 63 -13.90 -5.08 -27.00
CA LEU A 63 -13.38 -5.02 -28.36
C LEU A 63 -13.89 -3.75 -29.07
N ARG A 64 -15.20 -3.51 -29.02
CA ARG A 64 -15.80 -2.35 -29.68
C ARG A 64 -15.32 -1.03 -29.08
N SER A 65 -15.21 -0.97 -27.76
CA SER A 65 -14.64 0.21 -27.08
C SER A 65 -13.19 0.46 -27.51
N PHE A 66 -12.42 -0.61 -27.75
CA PHE A 66 -11.05 -0.51 -28.21
C PHE A 66 -10.98 0.03 -29.65
N GLU A 67 -11.78 -0.52 -30.57
CA GLU A 67 -11.89 -0.02 -31.95
C GLU A 67 -12.27 1.47 -32.01
N LEU A 68 -13.25 1.88 -31.20
CA LEU A 68 -13.70 3.27 -31.13
C LEU A 68 -12.60 4.19 -30.57
N GLU A 69 -11.87 3.76 -29.55
CA GLU A 69 -10.81 4.57 -28.93
C GLU A 69 -9.62 4.77 -29.86
N ILE A 70 -9.24 3.75 -30.64
CA ILE A 70 -8.10 3.84 -31.56
C ILE A 70 -8.49 4.39 -32.94
N GLY A 71 -9.77 4.39 -33.30
CA GLY A 71 -10.27 4.85 -34.61
C GLY A 71 -9.91 3.95 -35.80
N HIS A 72 -9.56 2.69 -35.56
CA HIS A 72 -9.10 1.71 -36.55
C HIS A 72 -9.73 0.34 -36.31
N ASN A 73 -9.76 -0.48 -37.36
CA ASN A 73 -10.21 -1.87 -37.24
C ASN A 73 -9.18 -2.69 -36.47
N VAL A 74 -9.68 -3.59 -35.62
CA VAL A 74 -8.87 -4.49 -34.81
C VAL A 74 -9.15 -5.92 -35.20
N ILE A 75 -8.09 -6.70 -35.38
CA ILE A 75 -8.22 -8.13 -35.68
C ILE A 75 -8.32 -8.88 -34.35
N ARG A 76 -9.49 -9.45 -34.06
CA ARG A 76 -9.67 -10.46 -33.01
C ARG A 76 -9.65 -11.85 -33.66
N PRO A 77 -8.64 -12.70 -33.41
CA PRO A 77 -8.66 -14.09 -33.88
C PRO A 77 -9.88 -14.84 -33.34
N GLN A 78 -10.39 -15.82 -34.08
CA GLN A 78 -11.50 -16.68 -33.62
C GLN A 78 -11.18 -17.44 -32.34
N ILE A 79 -9.89 -17.65 -32.06
CA ILE A 79 -9.37 -18.34 -30.88
C ILE A 79 -8.59 -17.37 -29.97
N ALA A 80 -9.04 -16.12 -29.86
CA ALA A 80 -8.33 -15.05 -29.14
C ALA A 80 -7.90 -15.44 -27.72
N GLU A 81 -8.72 -16.20 -27.00
CA GLU A 81 -8.49 -16.73 -25.66
C GLU A 81 -7.46 -17.86 -25.60
N LEU A 82 -7.23 -18.56 -26.72
CA LEU A 82 -6.31 -19.69 -26.83
C LEU A 82 -4.96 -19.31 -27.45
N MET A 83 -4.77 -18.05 -27.87
CA MET A 83 -3.55 -17.64 -28.61
C MET A 83 -2.25 -17.92 -27.85
N GLY A 84 -2.25 -17.85 -26.51
CA GLY A 84 -1.09 -18.25 -25.70
C GLY A 84 -0.77 -19.75 -25.81
N ALA A 85 -1.80 -20.61 -25.73
CA ALA A 85 -1.64 -22.05 -25.89
C ALA A 85 -1.23 -22.41 -27.32
N PHE A 86 -1.79 -21.73 -28.32
CA PHE A 86 -1.42 -21.87 -29.72
C PHE A 86 0.06 -21.50 -29.95
N GLY A 87 0.53 -20.40 -29.36
CA GLY A 87 1.93 -20.00 -29.40
C GLY A 87 2.87 -21.05 -28.76
N ALA A 88 2.48 -21.60 -27.60
CA ALA A 88 3.23 -22.67 -26.95
C ALA A 88 3.31 -23.93 -27.82
N ALA A 89 2.23 -24.31 -28.50
CA ALA A 89 2.21 -25.45 -29.42
C ALA A 89 3.13 -25.24 -30.64
N LEU A 90 3.13 -24.03 -31.22
CA LEU A 90 4.06 -23.67 -32.31
C LEU A 90 5.51 -23.73 -31.84
N HIS A 91 5.80 -23.24 -30.64
CA HIS A 91 7.15 -23.31 -30.07
C HIS A 91 7.57 -24.76 -29.84
N ALA A 92 6.72 -25.58 -29.22
CA ALA A 92 6.98 -27.01 -29.02
C ALA A 92 7.28 -27.73 -30.35
N ARG A 93 6.51 -27.42 -31.42
CA ARG A 93 6.78 -27.93 -32.77
C ARG A 93 8.15 -27.50 -33.30
N SER A 94 8.55 -26.25 -33.07
CA SER A 94 9.84 -25.71 -33.53
C SER A 94 11.06 -26.40 -32.88
N LEU A 95 10.89 -27.00 -31.71
CA LEU A 95 11.95 -27.76 -31.02
C LEU A 95 12.27 -29.09 -31.71
N ASN A 96 11.45 -29.55 -32.67
CA ASN A 96 11.64 -30.82 -33.40
C ASN A 96 11.95 -32.01 -32.49
N LEU A 97 11.29 -32.07 -31.34
CA LEU A 97 11.50 -33.16 -30.38
C LEU A 97 11.03 -34.48 -30.98
N PRO A 98 11.75 -35.59 -30.74
CA PRO A 98 11.40 -36.90 -31.30
C PRO A 98 10.08 -37.44 -30.76
N GLN A 99 9.63 -36.95 -29.60
CA GLN A 99 8.40 -37.39 -28.94
C GLN A 99 7.73 -36.22 -28.20
N SER A 100 6.40 -36.21 -28.23
CA SER A 100 5.57 -35.28 -27.44
C SER A 100 5.48 -35.75 -25.99
N SER A 101 5.48 -34.80 -25.05
CA SER A 101 5.18 -35.04 -23.63
C SER A 101 3.70 -34.87 -23.27
N ILE A 102 2.84 -34.64 -24.26
CA ILE A 102 1.38 -34.58 -24.05
C ILE A 102 0.87 -35.99 -23.76
N LEU A 103 -0.09 -36.10 -22.82
CA LEU A 103 -0.74 -37.35 -22.47
C LEU A 103 -1.38 -38.01 -23.71
N THR A 104 -1.19 -39.31 -23.84
CA THR A 104 -1.90 -40.15 -24.82
C THR A 104 -3.40 -40.22 -24.52
N PRO A 105 -4.27 -40.59 -25.48
CA PRO A 105 -5.70 -40.77 -25.21
C PRO A 105 -6.00 -41.72 -24.04
N ASP A 106 -5.23 -42.80 -23.88
CA ASP A 106 -5.41 -43.75 -22.78
C ASP A 106 -4.95 -43.20 -21.42
N GLU A 107 -3.90 -42.37 -21.40
CA GLU A 107 -3.47 -41.66 -20.19
C GLU A 107 -4.47 -40.56 -19.83
N LEU A 108 -5.04 -39.89 -20.83
CA LEU A 108 -6.08 -38.88 -20.64
C LEU A 108 -7.38 -39.51 -20.10
N ASN A 109 -7.77 -40.68 -20.59
CA ASN A 109 -8.93 -41.42 -20.06
C ASN A 109 -8.74 -41.87 -18.61
N ARG A 110 -7.49 -42.12 -18.18
CA ARG A 110 -7.14 -42.49 -16.80
C ARG A 110 -6.71 -41.30 -15.95
N PHE A 111 -6.71 -40.10 -16.53
CA PHE A 111 -6.28 -38.89 -15.86
C PHE A 111 -7.22 -38.57 -14.70
N THR A 112 -6.66 -38.57 -13.50
CA THR A 112 -7.35 -38.05 -12.32
C THR A 112 -6.46 -37.03 -11.63
N HIS A 113 -7.10 -36.03 -11.05
CA HIS A 113 -6.45 -35.11 -10.14
C HIS A 113 -7.29 -35.00 -8.88
N THR A 114 -6.64 -34.69 -7.76
CA THR A 114 -7.31 -34.37 -6.52
C THR A 114 -7.19 -32.87 -6.27
N SER A 115 -8.31 -32.23 -6.00
CA SER A 115 -8.36 -30.80 -5.68
C SER A 115 -8.68 -30.63 -4.21
N LYS A 116 -7.80 -29.95 -3.47
CA LYS A 116 -7.98 -29.67 -2.05
C LYS A 116 -7.92 -28.17 -1.80
N SER A 117 -8.97 -27.65 -1.19
CA SER A 117 -9.01 -26.26 -0.74
C SER A 117 -8.42 -26.14 0.67
N VAL A 118 -7.46 -25.23 0.85
CA VAL A 118 -6.80 -24.97 2.13
C VAL A 118 -6.65 -23.48 2.37
N ASN A 119 -6.71 -23.05 3.63
CA ASN A 119 -6.37 -21.69 4.00
C ASN A 119 -4.86 -21.57 4.26
N CYS A 120 -4.19 -20.66 3.56
CA CYS A 120 -2.78 -20.37 3.78
C CYS A 120 -2.56 -19.71 5.16
N ASN A 121 -1.57 -20.16 5.92
CA ASN A 121 -1.22 -19.58 7.21
C ASN A 121 0.07 -18.75 7.18
N GLY A 122 0.62 -18.45 5.99
CA GLY A 122 1.91 -17.78 5.84
C GLY A 122 1.91 -16.27 6.13
N CYS A 123 0.75 -15.62 6.13
CA CYS A 123 0.59 -14.20 6.49
C CYS A 123 -0.88 -13.87 6.81
N THR A 124 -1.15 -12.60 7.14
CA THR A 124 -2.48 -12.10 7.52
C THR A 124 -3.52 -12.16 6.40
N ASN A 125 -3.11 -12.31 5.13
CA ASN A 125 -4.04 -12.41 4.00
C ASN A 125 -4.87 -13.70 3.98
N ARG A 126 -4.40 -14.77 4.66
CA ARG A 126 -5.06 -16.08 4.71
C ARG A 126 -5.68 -16.51 3.39
N CYS A 127 -4.86 -16.55 2.33
CA CYS A 127 -5.33 -16.85 0.98
C CYS A 127 -6.05 -18.21 0.96
N PHE A 128 -7.20 -18.26 0.29
CA PHE A 128 -7.91 -19.51 0.03
C PHE A 128 -7.23 -20.18 -1.17
N LEU A 129 -6.41 -21.19 -0.89
CA LEU A 129 -5.62 -21.89 -1.88
C LEU A 129 -6.38 -23.12 -2.38
N THR A 130 -6.26 -23.40 -3.67
CA THR A 130 -6.68 -24.67 -4.27
C THR A 130 -5.43 -25.42 -4.71
N ILE A 131 -5.17 -26.56 -4.11
CA ILE A 131 -4.03 -27.43 -4.44
C ILE A 131 -4.54 -28.56 -5.33
N ASN A 132 -4.14 -28.56 -6.59
CA ASN A 132 -4.38 -29.66 -7.51
C ASN A 132 -3.17 -30.60 -7.50
N SER A 133 -3.38 -31.86 -7.07
CA SER A 133 -2.34 -32.89 -7.08
C SER A 133 -2.63 -33.90 -8.18
N PHE A 134 -1.62 -34.19 -9.00
CA PHE A 134 -1.71 -35.06 -10.18
C PHE A 134 -1.02 -36.41 -9.89
N GLN A 135 -1.34 -37.45 -10.67
CA GLN A 135 -0.83 -38.82 -10.45
C GLN A 135 0.70 -38.93 -10.59
N ASN A 136 1.31 -38.06 -11.38
CA ASN A 136 2.76 -37.97 -11.55
C ASN A 136 3.49 -37.35 -10.35
N GLY A 137 2.75 -36.99 -9.28
CA GLY A 137 3.29 -36.34 -8.08
C GLY A 137 3.38 -34.82 -8.19
N GLU A 138 3.11 -34.22 -9.36
CA GLU A 138 3.10 -32.77 -9.52
C GLU A 138 1.95 -32.14 -8.74
N ARG A 139 2.21 -30.94 -8.23
CA ARG A 139 1.24 -30.13 -7.50
C ARG A 139 1.20 -28.74 -8.07
N TYR A 140 0.01 -28.26 -8.38
CA TYR A 140 -0.23 -26.91 -8.84
C TYR A 140 -1.15 -26.21 -7.87
N VAL A 141 -0.66 -25.14 -7.26
CA VAL A 141 -1.42 -24.33 -6.31
C VAL A 141 -1.99 -23.13 -7.03
N SER A 142 -3.25 -22.78 -6.78
CA SER A 142 -3.89 -21.55 -7.26
C SER A 142 -4.57 -20.81 -6.10
N GLY A 143 -5.00 -19.56 -6.34
CA GLY A 143 -5.60 -18.71 -5.30
C GLY A 143 -4.59 -18.01 -4.37
N TYR A 144 -3.29 -18.16 -4.64
CA TYR A 144 -2.24 -17.45 -3.92
C TYR A 144 -2.11 -15.99 -4.38
N LYS A 145 -1.67 -15.12 -3.46
CA LYS A 145 -1.36 -13.70 -3.74
C LYS A 145 0.12 -13.36 -3.57
N CYS A 146 0.93 -14.36 -3.21
CA CYS A 146 2.36 -14.23 -2.99
C CYS A 146 3.06 -15.54 -3.33
N GLU A 147 4.36 -15.49 -3.54
CA GLU A 147 5.19 -16.62 -3.98
C GLU A 147 5.20 -17.79 -2.98
N ARG A 148 5.08 -17.51 -1.67
CA ARG A 148 4.97 -18.56 -0.63
C ARG A 148 3.77 -19.47 -0.86
N GLY A 149 2.67 -18.91 -1.36
CA GLY A 149 1.45 -19.67 -1.65
C GLY A 149 1.51 -20.43 -2.97
N ALA A 150 2.51 -20.18 -3.82
CA ALA A 150 2.67 -20.87 -5.10
C ALA A 150 3.24 -22.28 -4.93
N GLY A 151 3.74 -22.64 -3.75
CA GLY A 151 4.30 -23.98 -3.47
C GLY A 151 5.76 -24.16 -3.87
N ASN A 152 6.40 -23.13 -4.44
CA ASN A 152 7.81 -23.15 -4.87
C ASN A 152 8.81 -22.81 -3.74
N GLY A 153 8.48 -23.19 -2.50
CA GLY A 153 9.20 -22.74 -1.29
C GLY A 153 10.68 -23.10 -1.23
N ASP A 154 11.11 -24.11 -1.99
CA ASP A 154 12.45 -24.70 -1.85
C ASP A 154 13.35 -24.55 -3.09
N ALA A 155 12.84 -23.97 -4.19
CA ALA A 155 13.56 -23.86 -5.47
C ALA A 155 14.02 -22.43 -5.83
N VAL A 156 13.93 -21.48 -4.88
CA VAL A 156 14.54 -20.15 -5.06
C VAL A 156 15.90 -20.15 -4.37
N SER A 157 16.92 -20.00 -5.21
CA SER A 157 18.35 -19.97 -4.93
C SER A 157 18.78 -19.23 -3.66
N SER A 158 19.86 -19.75 -3.09
CA SER A 158 20.70 -19.42 -1.92
C SER A 158 21.06 -17.96 -1.54
N GLU A 159 20.31 -16.95 -1.94
CA GLU A 159 20.46 -15.59 -1.36
C GLU A 159 19.13 -15.14 -0.75
N VAL A 160 18.98 -15.42 0.55
CA VAL A 160 17.86 -14.91 1.34
C VAL A 160 18.03 -13.39 1.48
N LEU A 161 17.45 -12.64 0.54
CA LEU A 161 17.40 -11.18 0.64
C LEU A 161 16.70 -10.79 1.96
N PRO A 162 17.25 -9.82 2.70
CA PRO A 162 16.68 -9.43 3.98
C PRO A 162 15.31 -8.79 3.82
N ASN A 163 14.35 -9.21 4.65
CA ASN A 163 13.03 -8.57 4.69
C ASN A 163 13.12 -7.23 5.43
N LEU A 164 13.35 -6.14 4.68
CA LEU A 164 13.49 -4.79 5.23
C LEU A 164 12.23 -4.31 5.97
N PHE A 165 11.03 -4.74 5.57
CA PHE A 165 9.80 -4.38 6.28
C PHE A 165 9.73 -5.03 7.66
N HIS A 166 10.12 -6.31 7.77
CA HIS A 166 10.23 -6.99 9.06
C HIS A 166 11.28 -6.31 9.95
N TYR A 167 12.47 -6.05 9.38
CA TYR A 167 13.56 -5.38 10.07
C TYR A 167 13.16 -3.99 10.60
N LYS A 168 12.53 -3.17 9.76
CA LYS A 168 11.99 -1.86 10.16
C LYS A 168 11.02 -2.00 11.32
N ARG A 169 10.10 -2.97 11.23
CA ARG A 169 9.07 -3.21 12.25
C ARG A 169 9.69 -3.60 13.59
N GLU A 170 10.67 -4.49 13.61
CA GLU A 170 11.39 -4.88 14.84
C GLU A 170 12.11 -3.69 15.47
N LYS A 171 12.80 -2.88 14.66
CA LYS A 171 13.50 -1.68 15.15
C LYS A 171 12.52 -0.64 15.72
N ILE A 172 11.39 -0.39 15.06
CA ILE A 172 10.35 0.51 15.55
C ILE A 172 9.75 -0.02 16.86
N ALA A 173 9.55 -1.34 16.98
CA ALA A 173 9.08 -1.96 18.21
C ALA A 173 10.07 -1.79 19.37
N GLY A 174 11.36 -1.70 19.05
CA GLY A 174 12.45 -1.49 20.01
C GLY A 174 12.75 -0.01 20.30
N LEU A 175 12.02 0.96 19.77
CA LEU A 175 12.19 2.37 20.12
C LEU A 175 11.87 2.55 21.61
N SER A 176 12.92 2.78 22.41
CA SER A 176 12.88 2.72 23.87
C SER A 176 11.98 3.77 24.49
N HIS A 177 11.12 3.34 25.41
CA HIS A 177 10.34 4.19 26.31
C HIS A 177 11.24 4.67 27.46
N ILE A 178 12.01 5.73 27.24
CA ILE A 178 12.75 6.35 28.34
C ILE A 178 11.73 7.11 29.19
N SER A 179 11.58 6.73 30.46
CA SER A 179 10.74 7.47 31.41
C SER A 179 11.22 8.92 31.47
N GLY A 180 10.32 9.84 31.15
CA GLY A 180 10.58 11.26 31.07
C GLY A 180 10.02 12.00 32.28
N LYS A 181 10.68 13.09 32.68
CA LYS A 181 10.20 13.95 33.78
C LYS A 181 9.04 14.88 33.37
N ARG A 182 8.75 15.00 32.07
CA ARG A 182 7.76 15.95 31.52
C ARG A 182 6.43 15.31 31.11
N GLY A 183 6.16 14.09 31.58
CA GLY A 183 4.95 13.34 31.26
C GLY A 183 5.06 12.52 29.98
N ARG A 184 3.92 12.01 29.52
CA ARG A 184 3.76 11.01 28.46
C ARG A 184 3.22 11.67 27.18
N ILE A 185 4.00 11.57 26.10
CA ILE A 185 3.63 12.07 24.78
C ILE A 185 3.30 10.91 23.84
N GLY A 186 2.06 10.87 23.37
CA GLY A 186 1.55 9.89 22.41
C GLY A 186 1.92 10.24 20.97
N ILE A 187 2.46 9.26 20.24
CA ILE A 187 2.73 9.38 18.80
C ILE A 187 1.96 8.26 18.07
N PRO A 188 1.06 8.60 17.13
CA PRO A 188 0.30 7.59 16.42
C PRO A 188 1.14 6.95 15.31
N LEU A 189 1.27 5.62 15.31
CA LEU A 189 2.12 4.87 14.39
C LEU A 189 1.42 4.54 13.05
N ALA A 190 1.02 5.57 12.31
CA ALA A 190 0.42 5.46 10.97
C ALA A 190 0.83 6.64 10.06
N LEU A 191 0.53 6.54 8.76
CA LEU A 191 0.91 7.54 7.74
C LEU A 191 2.40 7.93 7.85
N GLY A 192 2.73 9.22 7.68
CA GLY A 192 4.12 9.69 7.76
C GLY A 192 4.76 9.50 9.13
N MET A 193 3.98 9.44 10.21
CA MET A 193 4.51 9.24 11.57
C MET A 193 5.15 7.87 11.75
N TYR A 194 4.76 6.86 10.95
CA TYR A 194 5.36 5.53 10.97
C TYR A 194 6.85 5.57 10.58
N GLU A 195 7.17 6.17 9.42
CA GLU A 195 8.56 6.26 8.92
C GLU A 195 9.39 7.28 9.70
N MET A 196 8.76 8.31 10.27
CA MET A 196 9.41 9.32 11.11
C MET A 196 9.45 8.96 12.60
N ALA A 197 9.04 7.75 13.00
CA ALA A 197 9.00 7.38 14.41
C ALA A 197 10.35 7.58 15.13
N PRO A 198 11.52 7.19 14.57
CA PRO A 198 12.81 7.44 15.21
C PRO A 198 13.11 8.94 15.40
N PHE A 199 12.74 9.77 14.43
CA PHE A 199 12.94 11.23 14.45
C PHE A 199 12.18 11.88 15.60
N TRP A 200 10.87 11.61 15.68
CA TRP A 200 10.01 12.21 16.71
C TRP A 200 10.31 11.64 18.11
N THR A 201 10.56 10.33 18.21
CA THR A 201 10.94 9.70 19.47
C THR A 201 12.21 10.34 20.04
N GLU A 202 13.26 10.51 19.24
CA GLU A 202 14.50 11.12 19.72
C GLU A 202 14.28 12.57 20.18
N ILE A 203 13.54 13.39 19.42
CA ILE A 203 13.23 14.78 19.80
C ILE A 203 12.56 14.80 21.18
N PHE A 204 11.48 14.04 21.35
CA PHE A 204 10.70 14.11 22.57
C PHE A 204 11.37 13.46 23.77
N SER A 205 12.15 12.38 23.56
CA SER A 205 13.00 11.82 24.61
C SER A 205 14.08 12.82 25.05
N LYS A 206 14.70 13.58 24.14
CA LYS A 206 15.66 14.65 24.50
C LYS A 206 15.00 15.83 25.19
N LEU A 207 13.73 16.10 24.87
CA LEU A 207 12.89 17.03 25.61
C LEU A 207 12.36 16.43 26.92
N GLY A 208 12.76 15.22 27.32
CA GLY A 208 12.43 14.65 28.62
C GLY A 208 10.99 14.17 28.76
N PHE A 209 10.30 13.87 27.66
CA PHE A 209 9.01 13.17 27.67
C PHE A 209 9.21 11.66 27.60
N GLU A 210 8.30 10.91 28.23
CA GLU A 210 8.10 9.49 27.93
C GLU A 210 7.32 9.37 26.62
N VAL A 211 7.96 8.82 25.58
CA VAL A 211 7.33 8.65 24.28
C VAL A 211 6.50 7.37 24.25
N VAL A 212 5.21 7.47 23.96
CA VAL A 212 4.28 6.34 23.86
C VAL A 212 3.82 6.17 22.43
N LEU A 213 4.25 5.12 21.75
CA LEU A 213 3.77 4.77 20.41
C LEU A 213 2.44 4.00 20.51
N SER A 214 1.47 4.29 19.64
CA SER A 214 0.19 3.56 19.63
C SER A 214 0.32 2.08 19.25
N GLY A 215 1.47 1.65 18.73
CA GLY A 215 1.75 0.27 18.35
C GLY A 215 1.31 -0.08 16.93
N PHE A 216 1.49 -1.34 16.54
CA PHE A 216 1.22 -1.77 15.17
C PHE A 216 -0.27 -1.96 14.90
N ALA A 217 -0.68 -1.63 13.67
CA ALA A 217 -2.04 -1.82 13.20
C ALA A 217 -2.49 -3.28 13.36
N SER A 218 -3.70 -3.45 13.88
CA SER A 218 -4.40 -4.73 14.00
C SER A 218 -5.86 -4.54 13.64
N ARG A 219 -6.58 -5.64 13.39
CA ARG A 219 -8.03 -5.55 13.10
C ARG A 219 -8.79 -4.87 14.24
N LYS A 220 -8.44 -5.19 15.49
CA LYS A 220 -9.01 -4.56 16.70
C LYS A 220 -8.74 -3.06 16.74
N LEU A 221 -7.51 -2.64 16.45
CA LEU A 221 -7.17 -1.21 16.38
C LEU A 221 -7.94 -0.51 15.26
N SER A 222 -8.05 -1.12 14.07
CA SER A 222 -8.75 -0.52 12.92
C SER A 222 -10.25 -0.32 13.12
N SER A 223 -10.88 -1.08 14.02
CA SER A 223 -12.28 -0.88 14.39
C SER A 223 -12.49 0.25 15.41
N LYS A 224 -11.44 0.67 16.13
CA LYS A 224 -11.52 1.80 17.05
C LYS A 224 -11.67 3.11 16.26
N GLY A 225 -12.52 4.00 16.74
CA GLY A 225 -12.73 5.31 16.12
C GLY A 225 -13.37 5.27 14.72
N GLN A 226 -13.82 4.10 14.23
CA GLN A 226 -14.38 3.97 12.88
C GLN A 226 -15.58 4.90 12.63
N TYR A 227 -16.37 5.19 13.68
CA TYR A 227 -17.52 6.08 13.64
C TYR A 227 -17.15 7.56 13.42
N SER A 228 -15.89 7.94 13.65
CA SER A 228 -15.40 9.32 13.45
C SER A 228 -14.80 9.56 12.08
N ILE A 229 -14.81 8.57 11.18
CA ILE A 229 -14.26 8.68 9.83
C ILE A 229 -15.28 9.41 8.94
N PRO A 230 -14.99 10.63 8.45
CA PRO A 230 -15.97 11.43 7.71
C PRO A 230 -16.09 11.03 6.24
N SER A 231 -15.16 10.23 5.71
CA SER A 231 -15.11 9.86 4.29
C SER A 231 -14.76 8.40 4.06
N ASP A 232 -15.63 7.71 3.32
CA ASP A 232 -15.40 6.35 2.86
C ASP A 232 -14.36 6.25 1.74
N THR A 233 -14.02 7.35 1.09
CA THR A 233 -13.02 7.37 0.01
C THR A 233 -11.60 7.58 0.51
N ALA A 234 -11.41 7.90 1.80
CA ALA A 234 -10.10 8.02 2.41
C ALA A 234 -9.30 6.71 2.30
N CYS A 235 -7.98 6.83 2.12
CA CYS A 235 -7.11 5.66 2.06
C CYS A 235 -7.10 4.91 3.40
N TYR A 236 -6.92 3.59 3.38
CA TYR A 236 -6.95 2.78 4.59
C TYR A 236 -5.96 3.26 5.68
N PRO A 237 -4.70 3.66 5.37
CA PRO A 237 -3.79 4.24 6.36
C PRO A 237 -4.31 5.49 7.08
N ALA A 238 -5.12 6.30 6.38
CA ALA A 238 -5.76 7.47 6.98
C ALA A 238 -6.92 7.06 7.89
N LYS A 239 -7.75 6.09 7.45
CA LYS A 239 -8.84 5.54 8.25
C LYS A 239 -8.35 4.92 9.57
N ILE A 240 -7.27 4.13 9.54
CA ILE A 240 -6.74 3.50 10.76
C ILE A 240 -6.13 4.52 11.74
N MET A 241 -5.81 5.73 11.29
CA MET A 241 -5.28 6.79 12.16
C MET A 241 -6.26 7.11 13.30
N HIS A 242 -7.56 7.07 13.05
CA HIS A 242 -8.58 7.25 14.10
C HIS A 242 -8.43 6.21 15.21
N GLY A 243 -8.20 4.95 14.85
CA GLY A 243 -7.94 3.88 15.80
C GLY A 243 -6.63 4.04 16.57
N HIS A 244 -5.59 4.58 15.94
CA HIS A 244 -4.33 4.91 16.62
C HIS A 244 -4.48 6.05 17.63
N ILE A 245 -5.35 7.04 17.36
CA ILE A 245 -5.67 8.12 18.30
C ILE A 245 -6.45 7.57 19.50
N GLU A 246 -7.51 6.79 19.26
CA GLU A 246 -8.28 6.16 20.34
C GLU A 246 -7.40 5.27 21.23
N GLU A 247 -6.48 4.51 20.64
CA GLU A 247 -5.50 3.69 21.38
C GLU A 247 -4.60 4.54 22.30
N LEU A 248 -4.18 5.74 21.88
CA LEU A 248 -3.38 6.64 22.72
C LEU A 248 -4.21 7.26 23.84
N ILE A 249 -5.47 7.61 23.55
CA ILE A 249 -6.41 8.12 24.56
C ILE A 249 -6.67 7.06 25.63
N GLU A 250 -6.93 5.81 25.24
CA GLU A 250 -7.13 4.68 26.17
C GLU A 250 -5.88 4.39 27.00
N ARG A 251 -4.69 4.70 26.49
CA ARG A 251 -3.43 4.58 27.23
C ARG A 251 -3.15 5.77 28.14
N GLU A 252 -4.06 6.75 28.22
CA GLU A 252 -3.99 7.90 29.13
C GLU A 252 -2.68 8.69 28.97
N VAL A 253 -2.28 8.99 27.73
CA VAL A 253 -1.17 9.90 27.47
C VAL A 253 -1.59 11.34 27.79
N ASP A 254 -0.66 12.13 28.33
CA ASP A 254 -0.92 13.53 28.72
C ASP A 254 -1.14 14.43 27.50
N VAL A 255 -0.44 14.12 26.41
CA VAL A 255 -0.49 14.87 25.16
C VAL A 255 -0.32 13.93 23.96
N ILE A 256 -1.13 14.09 22.92
CA ILE A 256 -0.95 13.42 21.63
C ILE A 256 -0.34 14.42 20.65
N PHE A 257 0.75 14.04 19.99
CA PHE A 257 1.41 14.87 18.99
C PHE A 257 1.25 14.27 17.59
N TYR A 258 0.61 15.03 16.71
CA TYR A 258 0.50 14.70 15.29
C TYR A 258 0.46 15.98 14.41
N PRO A 259 1.62 16.44 13.91
CA PRO A 259 1.74 17.74 13.27
C PRO A 259 1.24 17.74 11.82
N CYS A 260 0.88 18.93 11.34
CA CYS A 260 0.64 19.19 9.91
C CYS A 260 1.99 19.43 9.20
N LEU A 261 2.28 18.63 8.16
CA LEU A 261 3.57 18.64 7.45
C LEU A 261 3.37 18.71 5.93
N THR A 262 3.45 19.91 5.36
CA THR A 262 3.37 20.10 3.89
C THR A 262 4.53 19.42 3.15
N TYR A 263 5.73 19.49 3.73
CA TYR A 263 6.95 18.93 3.16
C TYR A 263 7.47 17.80 4.04
N ASN A 264 7.99 16.76 3.40
CA ASN A 264 8.71 15.67 4.04
C ASN A 264 10.23 15.85 3.91
N PHE A 265 11.00 14.89 4.40
CA PHE A 265 12.43 14.80 4.12
C PHE A 265 12.68 14.64 2.61
N ASP A 266 13.70 15.31 2.11
CA ASP A 266 14.11 15.17 0.71
C ASP A 266 14.96 13.90 0.54
N GLU A 267 14.34 12.86 0.01
CA GLU A 267 15.02 11.60 -0.31
C GLU A 267 15.88 11.67 -1.58
N LYS A 268 15.81 12.78 -2.34
CA LYS A 268 16.53 13.01 -3.60
C LYS A 268 16.17 12.05 -4.73
N THR A 269 14.98 11.45 -4.67
CA THR A 269 14.48 10.45 -5.64
C THR A 269 13.33 10.97 -6.50
N GLY A 270 12.75 12.13 -6.16
CA GLY A 270 11.62 12.72 -6.85
C GLY A 270 11.88 14.18 -7.28
N SER A 271 10.95 14.74 -8.04
CA SER A 271 10.96 16.17 -8.41
C SER A 271 10.60 17.08 -7.23
N ASN A 272 9.98 16.53 -6.19
CA ASN A 272 9.63 17.22 -4.96
C ASN A 272 9.47 16.23 -3.79
N HIS A 273 9.22 16.79 -2.62
CA HIS A 273 9.00 16.11 -1.34
C HIS A 273 7.71 16.61 -0.65
N TYR A 274 6.66 16.93 -1.43
CA TYR A 274 5.37 17.31 -0.85
C TYR A 274 4.64 16.07 -0.33
N ASN A 275 4.13 16.15 0.89
CA ASN A 275 3.15 15.17 1.34
C ASN A 275 1.83 15.40 0.60
N CYS A 276 1.12 14.32 0.26
CA CYS A 276 -0.24 14.47 -0.27
C CYS A 276 -1.14 15.16 0.78
N PRO A 277 -2.20 15.88 0.39
CA PRO A 277 -3.02 16.65 1.33
C PRO A 277 -3.57 15.82 2.49
N VAL A 278 -3.85 14.53 2.24
CA VAL A 278 -4.28 13.59 3.29
C VAL A 278 -3.18 13.39 4.33
N VAL A 279 -1.94 13.08 3.93
CA VAL A 279 -0.82 12.90 4.86
C VAL A 279 -0.44 14.22 5.53
N ALA A 280 -0.45 15.33 4.79
CA ALA A 280 0.00 16.62 5.27
C ALA A 280 -0.89 17.21 6.37
N TYR A 281 -2.21 16.97 6.30
CA TYR A 281 -3.19 17.70 7.11
C TYR A 281 -4.23 16.79 7.78
N TYR A 282 -3.98 15.47 7.89
CA TYR A 282 -4.98 14.57 8.50
C TYR A 282 -5.30 14.92 9.96
N SER A 283 -4.37 15.56 10.67
CA SER A 283 -4.57 16.02 12.04
C SER A 283 -5.69 17.05 12.17
N GLU A 284 -5.87 17.95 11.20
CA GLU A 284 -7.01 18.87 11.14
C GLU A 284 -8.34 18.11 11.05
N LEU A 285 -8.37 17.08 10.19
CA LEU A 285 -9.56 16.23 10.03
C LEU A 285 -9.88 15.47 11.31
N LEU A 286 -8.87 14.94 12.01
CA LEU A 286 -9.06 14.29 13.31
C LEU A 286 -9.59 15.29 14.34
N ALA A 287 -9.00 16.48 14.45
CA ALA A 287 -9.44 17.53 15.37
C ALA A 287 -10.91 17.93 15.14
N GLY A 288 -11.33 18.01 13.87
CA GLY A 288 -12.71 18.37 13.51
C GLY A 288 -13.75 17.25 13.67
N ASN A 289 -13.34 15.97 13.76
CA ASN A 289 -14.27 14.83 13.70
C ASN A 289 -14.17 13.87 14.90
N MET A 290 -13.16 13.98 15.77
CA MET A 290 -12.99 13.10 16.92
C MET A 290 -13.26 13.83 18.24
N ASP A 291 -14.49 13.73 18.74
CA ASP A 291 -14.85 14.30 20.06
C ASP A 291 -14.02 13.74 21.22
N SER A 292 -13.54 12.49 21.10
CA SER A 292 -12.67 11.84 22.08
C SER A 292 -11.35 12.59 22.32
N LEU A 293 -10.86 13.36 21.34
CA LEU A 293 -9.68 14.21 21.49
C LEU A 293 -9.88 15.31 22.55
N LYS A 294 -11.10 15.65 22.95
CA LYS A 294 -11.34 16.59 24.06
C LYS A 294 -10.86 16.08 25.42
N LYS A 295 -10.57 14.77 25.54
CA LYS A 295 -10.11 14.12 26.78
C LYS A 295 -8.60 14.24 27.03
N THR A 296 -7.82 14.61 26.02
CA THR A 296 -6.36 14.74 26.12
C THR A 296 -5.90 15.95 25.34
N LYS A 297 -4.69 16.44 25.60
CA LYS A 297 -4.16 17.55 24.84
C LYS A 297 -3.74 17.08 23.45
N PHE A 298 -4.32 17.63 22.38
CA PHE A 298 -3.94 17.29 21.01
C PHE A 298 -3.10 18.41 20.38
N LEU A 299 -1.82 18.13 20.14
CA LEU A 299 -0.88 19.05 19.49
C LEU A 299 -0.70 18.69 18.01
N TYR A 300 -1.24 19.54 17.14
CA TYR A 300 -1.17 19.37 15.69
C TYR A 300 -0.66 20.62 14.95
N PRO A 301 0.50 21.17 15.35
CA PRO A 301 1.01 22.40 14.74
C PRO A 301 1.41 22.20 13.28
N TYR A 302 1.39 23.29 12.52
CA TYR A 302 2.02 23.37 11.21
C TYR A 302 3.53 23.50 11.37
N LEU A 303 4.28 22.50 10.92
CA LEU A 303 5.73 22.43 11.08
C LEU A 303 6.44 22.20 9.73
N PHE A 304 7.73 22.55 9.70
CA PHE A 304 8.58 22.44 8.51
C PHE A 304 9.80 21.58 8.81
N ILE A 305 9.65 20.26 8.72
CA ILE A 305 10.73 19.29 8.97
C ILE A 305 11.85 19.32 7.93
N ASN A 306 11.65 19.98 6.80
CA ASN A 306 12.71 20.24 5.82
C ASN A 306 13.56 21.49 6.17
N LYS A 307 13.19 22.23 7.23
CA LYS A 307 13.89 23.46 7.66
C LYS A 307 14.16 23.42 9.18
N PRO A 308 15.33 22.90 9.63
CA PRO A 308 15.62 22.68 11.05
C PRO A 308 15.37 23.89 11.97
N LYS A 309 15.77 25.09 11.52
CA LYS A 309 15.59 26.33 12.29
C LYS A 309 14.11 26.70 12.46
N GLU A 310 13.29 26.48 11.43
CA GLU A 310 11.86 26.78 11.49
C GLU A 310 11.11 25.71 12.27
N LEU A 311 11.50 24.44 12.15
CA LEU A 311 11.00 23.37 13.01
C LEU A 311 11.21 23.70 14.50
N ALA A 312 12.43 24.10 14.88
CA ALA A 312 12.73 24.45 16.27
C ALA A 312 11.90 25.65 16.77
N LYS A 313 11.67 26.67 15.94
CA LYS A 313 10.78 27.79 16.29
C LYS A 313 9.32 27.34 16.43
N GLY A 314 8.85 26.49 15.53
CA GLY A 314 7.49 25.93 15.57
C GLY A 314 7.24 25.14 16.85
N LEU A 315 8.14 24.21 17.17
CA LEU A 315 8.08 23.44 18.41
C LEU A 315 8.19 24.34 19.66
N TYR A 316 9.03 25.38 19.63
CA TYR A 316 9.12 26.33 20.75
C TYR A 316 7.78 27.00 21.07
N LYS A 317 7.04 27.43 20.05
CA LYS A 317 5.70 28.01 20.24
C LYS A 317 4.72 27.01 20.86
N CYS A 318 4.87 25.71 20.62
CA CYS A 318 3.96 24.68 21.13
C CYS A 318 4.26 24.23 22.56
N PHE A 319 5.52 24.32 22.99
CA PHE A 319 5.97 23.70 24.24
C PHE A 319 6.47 24.70 25.29
N PHE A 320 6.65 25.98 24.93
CA PHE A 320 7.13 26.98 25.88
C PHE A 320 6.11 27.26 26.98
N ASP A 321 4.86 27.57 26.63
CA ASP A 321 3.86 28.03 27.61
C ASP A 321 3.49 26.94 28.62
N ASP A 322 3.37 25.69 28.18
CA ASP A 322 2.92 24.60 29.05
C ASP A 322 4.04 23.86 29.78
N TYR A 323 5.26 23.85 29.23
CA TYR A 323 6.37 23.04 29.76
C TYR A 323 7.63 23.85 30.07
N GLY A 324 7.64 25.16 29.79
CA GLY A 324 8.79 26.03 30.04
C GLY A 324 10.05 25.67 29.24
N ILE A 325 9.90 24.93 28.14
CA ILE A 325 11.05 24.40 27.39
C ILE A 325 11.68 25.52 26.57
N LYS A 326 12.95 25.84 26.88
CA LYS A 326 13.70 26.93 26.22
C LYS A 326 14.03 26.57 24.77
N LEU A 327 14.08 27.58 23.89
CA LEU A 327 14.44 27.39 22.48
C LEU A 327 15.80 26.70 22.29
N THR A 328 16.77 26.94 23.18
CA THR A 328 18.08 26.28 23.15
C THR A 328 17.98 24.77 23.39
N GLU A 329 17.06 24.33 24.26
CA GLU A 329 16.80 22.91 24.52
C GLU A 329 16.11 22.27 23.31
N ILE A 330 15.14 22.95 22.72
CA ILE A 330 14.44 22.49 21.52
C ILE A 330 15.38 22.37 20.32
N ARG A 331 16.28 23.34 20.11
CA ARG A 331 17.28 23.24 19.03
C ARG A 331 18.15 21.99 19.18
N ARG A 332 18.66 21.72 20.38
CA ARG A 332 19.46 20.51 20.65
C ARG A 332 18.66 19.23 20.41
N ALA A 333 17.39 19.20 20.82
CA ALA A 333 16.52 18.05 20.59
C ALA A 333 16.23 17.84 19.11
N VAL A 334 15.95 18.91 18.37
CA VAL A 334 15.75 18.89 16.91
C VAL A 334 16.99 18.37 16.20
N ASP A 335 18.18 18.90 16.53
CA ASP A 335 19.45 18.44 15.96
C ASP A 335 19.68 16.94 16.23
N ALA A 336 19.40 16.48 17.46
CA ALA A 336 19.46 15.06 17.80
C ALA A 336 18.47 14.23 16.98
N GLY A 337 17.25 14.74 16.75
CA GLY A 337 16.25 14.13 15.88
C GLY A 337 16.76 13.89 14.47
N TYR A 338 17.35 14.90 13.82
CA TYR A 338 17.93 14.74 12.48
C TYR A 338 19.04 13.69 12.46
N VAL A 339 19.93 13.70 13.45
CA VAL A 339 20.99 12.68 13.57
C VAL A 339 20.38 11.28 13.73
N ALA A 340 19.31 11.11 14.50
CA ALA A 340 18.63 9.82 14.65
C ALA A 340 17.96 9.37 13.35
N TYR A 341 17.34 10.30 12.60
CA TYR A 341 16.75 10.00 11.30
C TYR A 341 17.80 9.59 10.25
N ASP A 342 18.93 10.31 10.19
CA ASP A 342 20.01 9.97 9.26
C ASP A 342 20.61 8.59 9.58
N LYS A 343 20.85 8.30 10.87
CA LYS A 343 21.29 6.97 11.32
C LYS A 343 20.28 5.88 10.97
N TRP A 344 19.00 6.14 11.17
CA TRP A 344 17.92 5.23 10.77
C TRP A 344 17.97 4.93 9.27
N MET A 345 18.05 5.94 8.43
CA MET A 345 18.11 5.76 6.98
C MET A 345 19.38 5.03 6.53
N GLN A 346 20.52 5.29 7.16
CA GLN A 346 21.78 4.56 6.90
C GLN A 346 21.68 3.09 7.31
N ASP A 347 21.11 2.79 8.48
CA ASP A 347 20.93 1.42 8.99
C ASP A 347 20.02 0.59 8.06
N ILE A 348 18.90 1.17 7.62
CA ILE A 348 17.99 0.50 6.67
C ILE A 348 18.68 0.26 5.32
N ARG A 349 19.44 1.23 4.80
CA ARG A 349 20.19 1.06 3.54
C ARG A 349 21.27 0.00 3.67
N ALA A 350 22.04 0.01 4.76
CA ALA A 350 23.07 -0.97 5.04
C ALA A 350 22.52 -2.38 5.18
N LYS A 351 21.28 -2.53 5.70
CA LYS A 351 20.61 -3.83 5.76
C LYS A 351 20.10 -4.31 4.40
N GLY A 352 19.87 -3.41 3.45
CA GLY A 352 19.37 -3.73 2.11
C GLY A 352 20.45 -3.99 1.06
N LEU A 353 21.71 -3.65 1.38
CA LEU A 353 22.91 -4.03 0.65
C LEU A 353 23.42 -5.38 1.17
#